data_AF-A0A930ATP2-F1
#
_entry.id   AF-A0A930ATP2-F1
#
_cell.length_a   1.000
_cell.length_b   1.000
_cell.length_c   1.000
_cell.angle_alpha   90.00
_cell.angle_beta   90.00
_cell.angle_gamma   90.00
#
_symmetry.space_group_name_H-M   'P 1'
#
loop_
_entity.id
_entity.type
_entity.pdbx_description
1 polymer ?
#
loop_
_entity_poly.entity_id
_entity_poly.type
_entity_poly.pdbx_seq_one_letter_code
_entity_poly.pdbx_strand_id
1 'polypeptide(L)'
;ALPDMSDAELDAQFRSFVEGAPLKSVKNHLKGLLPERYVEFLLAKVGISDQTAVNRLSEANWAQIKEVLTNFRFTVNGSLPIEKGFVTGGGVHLKEVNPKTLESRLTQGLYFCGELLDIHGYTGGYNITAAFVTGYVAGMHASLGY
;
A
#
# COMPACT_ATOMS: atom_id res chain seq x y z
N ALA A 1 -5.05 3.44 10.39
CA ALA A 1 -4.53 2.39 11.30
C ALA A 1 -5.53 1.26 11.52
N LEU A 2 -6.84 1.55 11.52
CA LEU A 2 -7.91 0.57 11.69
C LEU A 2 -8.90 0.69 10.52
N PRO A 3 -8.59 0.11 9.34
CA PRO A 3 -9.40 0.31 8.13
C PRO A 3 -10.77 -0.38 8.19
N ASP A 4 -10.90 -1.41 9.03
CA ASP A 4 -12.11 -2.24 9.14
C ASP A 4 -13.11 -1.72 10.18
N MET A 5 -12.82 -0.57 10.81
CA MET A 5 -13.69 0.06 11.79
C MET A 5 -14.16 1.41 11.28
N SER A 6 -15.47 1.63 11.26
CA SER A 6 -16.07 2.94 11.04
C SER A 6 -15.83 3.88 12.23
N ASP A 7 -16.02 5.18 12.00
CA ASP A 7 -15.92 6.18 13.07
C ASP A 7 -16.86 5.90 14.25
N ALA A 8 -18.07 5.42 13.96
CA ALA A 8 -19.05 5.08 14.99
C ALA A 8 -18.62 3.86 15.83
N GLU A 9 -18.01 2.85 15.20
CA GLU A 9 -17.46 1.69 15.89
C GLU A 9 -16.24 2.06 16.75
N LEU A 10 -15.39 2.98 16.27
CA LEU A 10 -14.28 3.52 17.05
C LEU A 10 -14.77 4.30 18.28
N ASP A 11 -15.79 5.13 18.12
CA ASP A 11 -16.39 5.88 19.25
C ASP A 11 -17.01 4.93 20.28
N ALA A 12 -17.73 3.89 19.82
CA ALA A 12 -18.26 2.84 20.69
C ALA A 12 -17.13 2.08 21.41
N GLN A 13 -16.04 1.78 20.71
CA GLN A 13 -14.87 1.12 21.27
C GLN A 13 -14.23 1.98 22.38
N PHE A 14 -14.06 3.28 22.16
CA PHE A 14 -13.51 4.19 23.18
C PHE A 14 -14.40 4.31 24.40
N ARG A 15 -15.72 4.36 24.22
CA ARG A 15 -16.68 4.30 25.35
C ARG A 15 -16.53 3.02 26.15
N SER A 16 -16.39 1.87 25.48
CA SER A 16 -16.20 0.58 26.16
C SER A 16 -14.93 0.55 27.03
N PHE A 17 -13.87 1.29 26.66
CA PHE A 17 -12.66 1.39 27.48
C PHE A 17 -12.92 2.09 28.81
N VAL A 18 -13.70 3.17 28.77
CA VAL A 18 -14.07 3.95 29.96
C VAL A 18 -15.03 3.17 30.85
N GLU A 19 -16.01 2.48 30.27
CA GLU A 19 -16.99 1.69 31.01
C GLU A 19 -16.38 0.42 31.63
N GLY A 20 -15.54 -0.30 30.88
CA GLY A 20 -15.00 -1.58 31.31
C GLY A 20 -13.85 -1.49 32.32
N ALA A 21 -12.92 -0.54 32.14
CA ALA A 21 -11.78 -0.37 33.04
C ALA A 21 -11.32 1.10 33.10
N PRO A 22 -12.06 1.98 33.81
CA PRO A 22 -11.86 3.43 33.77
C PRO A 22 -10.48 3.90 34.26
N LEU A 23 -9.91 3.20 35.25
CA LEU A 23 -8.61 3.53 35.84
C LEU A 23 -7.42 2.97 35.04
N LYS A 24 -7.68 2.11 34.06
CA LYS A 24 -6.62 1.53 33.23
C LYS A 24 -6.08 2.60 32.29
N SER A 25 -4.77 2.62 32.12
CA SER A 25 -4.09 3.55 31.23
C SER A 25 -4.56 3.39 29.78
N VAL A 26 -4.66 4.50 29.03
CA VAL A 26 -5.01 4.51 27.61
C VAL A 26 -4.07 3.64 26.77
N LYS A 27 -2.76 3.63 27.05
CA LYS A 27 -1.79 2.77 26.34
C LYS A 27 -2.16 1.28 26.44
N ASN A 28 -2.52 0.82 27.64
CA ASN A 28 -2.87 -0.59 27.87
C ASN A 28 -4.19 -1.02 27.21
N HIS A 29 -5.08 -0.09 26.88
CA HIS A 29 -6.26 -0.38 26.06
C HIS A 29 -5.91 -0.37 24.58
N LEU A 30 -5.24 0.67 24.09
CA LEU A 30 -4.89 0.82 22.69
C LEU A 30 -3.93 -0.26 22.17
N LYS A 31 -3.03 -0.79 23.01
CA LYS A 31 -2.13 -1.90 22.62
C LYS A 31 -2.86 -3.22 22.32
N GLY A 32 -4.13 -3.34 22.73
CA GLY A 32 -4.98 -4.46 22.35
C GLY A 32 -5.50 -4.36 20.91
N LEU A 33 -5.46 -3.17 20.31
CA LEU A 33 -5.92 -2.89 18.95
C LEU A 33 -4.76 -2.62 17.98
N LEU A 34 -3.62 -2.15 18.50
CA LEU A 34 -2.55 -1.57 17.70
C LEU A 34 -1.18 -2.06 18.19
N PRO A 35 -0.17 -2.11 17.32
CA PRO A 35 1.21 -2.35 17.75
C PRO A 35 1.66 -1.32 18.79
N GLU A 36 2.29 -1.77 19.89
CA GLU A 36 2.65 -0.93 21.03
C GLU A 36 3.48 0.30 20.66
N ARG A 37 4.47 0.13 19.78
CA ARG A 37 5.32 1.25 19.29
C ARG A 37 4.52 2.34 18.58
N TYR A 38 3.44 1.97 17.89
CA TYR A 38 2.58 2.94 17.22
C TYR A 38 1.70 3.69 18.23
N VAL A 39 1.25 3.01 19.29
CA VAL A 39 0.52 3.63 20.39
C VAL A 39 1.38 4.68 21.10
N GLU A 40 2.63 4.36 21.40
CA GLU A 40 3.58 5.30 22.02
C GLU A 40 3.80 6.54 21.15
N PHE A 41 4.04 6.33 19.85
CA PHE A 41 4.17 7.41 18.88
C PHE A 41 2.89 8.27 18.79
N LEU A 42 1.72 7.64 18.73
CA LEU A 42 0.44 8.32 18.61
C LEU A 42 0.18 9.19 19.84
N LEU A 43 0.35 8.63 21.05
CA LEU A 43 0.09 9.33 22.31
C LEU A 43 1.05 10.52 22.48
N ALA A 44 2.33 10.35 22.15
CA ALA A 44 3.28 11.45 22.10
C ALA A 44 2.87 12.54 21.09
N LYS A 45 2.38 12.16 19.91
CA LYS A 45 1.93 13.10 18.86
C LYS A 45 0.75 13.96 19.29
N VAL A 46 -0.16 13.43 20.10
CA VAL A 46 -1.33 14.17 20.63
C VAL A 46 -1.08 14.77 22.02
N GLY A 47 0.12 14.62 22.59
CA GLY A 47 0.49 15.20 23.88
C GLY A 47 -0.16 14.52 25.09
N ILE A 48 -0.50 13.23 25.00
CA ILE A 48 -1.11 12.44 26.07
C ILE A 48 -0.07 11.51 26.69
N SER A 49 0.04 11.51 28.02
CA SER A 49 0.92 10.57 28.74
C SER A 49 0.39 9.14 28.62
N ASP A 50 1.29 8.17 28.43
CA ASP A 50 0.94 6.76 28.27
C ASP A 50 0.29 6.14 29.52
N GLN A 51 0.58 6.70 30.70
CA GLN A 51 -0.01 6.33 32.00
C GLN A 51 -1.38 6.98 32.26
N THR A 52 -1.87 7.84 31.36
CA THR A 52 -3.15 8.53 31.56
C THR A 52 -4.29 7.51 31.62
N ALA A 53 -5.00 7.45 32.75
CA ALA A 53 -6.20 6.63 32.89
C ALA A 53 -7.29 7.11 31.91
N VAL A 54 -8.01 6.19 31.29
CA VAL A 54 -9.00 6.52 30.23
C VAL A 54 -10.13 7.42 30.72
N ASN A 55 -10.52 7.33 32.00
CA ASN A 55 -11.53 8.21 32.60
C ASN A 55 -11.07 9.67 32.78
N ARG A 56 -9.77 9.97 32.59
CA ARG A 56 -9.23 11.34 32.62
C ARG A 56 -9.14 11.97 31.24
N LEU A 57 -9.41 11.22 30.18
CA LEU A 57 -9.40 11.73 28.82
C LEU A 57 -10.71 12.46 28.53
N SER A 58 -10.58 13.67 27.99
CA SER A 58 -11.72 14.44 27.50
C SER A 58 -12.19 13.93 26.13
N GLU A 59 -13.41 14.31 25.73
CA GLU A 59 -13.91 14.09 24.37
C GLU A 59 -12.94 14.65 23.31
N ALA A 60 -12.31 15.80 23.58
CA ALA A 60 -11.31 16.38 22.69
C ALA A 60 -10.06 15.50 22.56
N ASN A 61 -9.63 14.83 23.63
CA ASN A 61 -8.51 13.89 23.58
C ASN A 61 -8.87 12.67 22.71
N TRP A 62 -10.07 12.11 22.89
CA TRP A 62 -10.54 10.99 22.06
C TRP A 62 -10.68 11.38 20.59
N ALA A 63 -11.18 12.58 20.29
CA ALA A 63 -11.25 13.10 18.94
C ALA A 63 -9.86 13.23 18.29
N GLN A 64 -8.85 13.71 19.03
CA GLN A 64 -7.47 13.78 18.55
C GLN A 64 -6.87 12.39 18.30
N ILE A 65 -7.10 11.43 19.20
CA ILE A 65 -6.65 10.04 19.01
C ILE A 65 -7.31 9.46 17.74
N LYS A 66 -8.64 9.64 17.58
CA LYS A 66 -9.38 9.17 16.41
C LYS A 66 -8.81 9.74 15.12
N GLU A 67 -8.60 11.05 15.07
CA GLU A 67 -8.05 11.74 13.90
C GLU A 67 -6.69 11.17 13.48
N VAL A 68 -5.80 10.87 14.43
CA VAL A 68 -4.51 10.26 14.10
C VAL A 68 -4.69 8.81 13.61
N LEU A 69 -5.67 8.07 14.13
CA LEU A 69 -5.92 6.67 13.71
C LEU A 69 -6.53 6.57 12.31
N THR A 70 -7.41 7.49 11.93
CA THR A 70 -8.17 7.45 10.68
C THR A 70 -7.56 8.32 9.59
N ASN A 71 -6.86 9.40 9.94
CA ASN A 71 -6.32 10.39 9.00
C ASN A 71 -4.83 10.68 9.24
N PHE A 72 -4.02 9.64 9.46
CA PHE A 72 -2.57 9.78 9.61
C PHE A 72 -1.91 10.28 8.32
N ARG A 73 -1.40 11.51 8.35
CA ARG A 73 -0.66 12.12 7.24
C ARG A 73 0.83 12.22 7.54
N PHE A 74 1.62 12.00 6.51
CA PHE A 74 3.07 12.21 6.50
C PHE A 74 3.50 12.77 5.15
N THR A 75 4.61 13.50 5.14
CA THR A 75 5.17 14.11 3.93
C THR A 75 6.11 13.11 3.26
N VAL A 76 5.92 12.91 1.96
CA VAL A 76 6.82 12.12 1.11
C VAL A 76 7.66 13.08 0.28
N ASN A 77 8.98 12.82 0.20
CA ASN A 77 9.94 13.69 -0.50
C ASN A 77 10.61 13.02 -1.72
N GLY A 78 10.22 11.79 -2.05
CA GLY A 78 10.75 11.06 -3.21
C GLY A 78 10.50 9.56 -3.10
N SER A 79 10.96 8.82 -4.11
CA SER A 79 11.03 7.37 -4.13
C SER A 79 12.49 6.89 -4.16
N LEU A 80 12.71 5.60 -3.91
CA LEU A 80 14.02 4.99 -4.15
C LEU A 80 14.36 5.00 -5.66
N PRO A 81 15.65 4.89 -6.01
CA PRO A 81 16.09 4.71 -7.40
C PRO A 81 15.51 3.45 -8.05
N ILE A 82 15.49 3.43 -9.40
CA ILE A 82 14.92 2.33 -10.20
C ILE A 82 15.60 0.98 -9.95
N GLU A 83 16.89 0.98 -9.61
CA GLU A 83 17.67 -0.23 -9.28
C GLU A 83 17.18 -0.93 -8.00
N LYS A 84 16.35 -0.23 -7.21
CA LYS A 84 15.64 -0.78 -6.04
C LYS A 84 14.18 -1.12 -6.33
N GLY A 85 13.69 -0.83 -7.54
CA GLY A 85 12.35 -1.17 -7.99
C GLY A 85 12.19 -2.68 -8.21
N PHE A 86 10.98 -3.18 -7.98
CA PHE A 86 10.62 -4.58 -8.28
C PHE A 86 10.28 -4.79 -9.76
N VAL A 87 9.82 -3.74 -10.41
CA VAL A 87 9.40 -3.71 -11.83
C VAL A 87 9.73 -2.32 -12.35
N THR A 88 10.11 -2.25 -13.63
CA THR A 88 10.33 -1.02 -14.36
C THR A 88 9.03 -0.54 -14.98
N GLY A 89 8.62 0.70 -14.65
CA GLY A 89 7.56 1.39 -15.39
C GLY A 89 8.15 2.07 -16.64
N GLY A 90 7.45 1.98 -17.77
CA GLY A 90 7.98 2.37 -19.08
C GLY A 90 8.55 1.18 -19.85
N GLY A 91 9.09 1.45 -21.04
CA GLY A 91 9.64 0.42 -21.92
C GLY A 91 9.42 0.76 -23.39
N VAL A 92 9.46 -0.26 -24.25
CA VAL A 92 9.12 -0.13 -25.66
C VAL A 92 7.66 0.27 -25.80
N HIS A 93 7.43 1.36 -26.53
CA HIS A 93 6.10 1.96 -26.66
C HIS A 93 5.15 1.02 -27.42
N LEU A 94 4.04 0.62 -26.77
CA LEU A 94 3.15 -0.43 -27.30
C LEU A 94 2.52 -0.12 -28.66
N LYS A 95 2.35 1.16 -29.03
CA LYS A 95 1.85 1.53 -30.37
C LYS A 95 2.80 1.13 -31.51
N GLU A 96 4.09 0.93 -31.21
CA GLU A 96 5.11 0.53 -32.18
C GLU A 96 5.24 -1.00 -32.28
N VAL A 97 4.41 -1.73 -31.53
CA VAL A 97 4.41 -3.19 -31.50
C VAL A 97 3.06 -3.69 -32.04
N ASN A 98 3.08 -4.76 -32.83
CA ASN A 98 1.86 -5.44 -33.24
C ASN A 98 1.35 -6.31 -32.07
N PRO A 99 0.17 -6.04 -31.49
CA PRO A 99 -0.28 -6.75 -30.28
C PRO A 99 -0.58 -8.24 -30.52
N LYS A 100 -0.74 -8.67 -31.77
CA LYS A 100 -1.00 -10.08 -32.10
C LYS A 100 0.28 -10.89 -32.27
N THR A 101 1.36 -10.27 -32.75
CA THR A 101 2.61 -10.96 -33.11
C THR A 101 3.79 -10.57 -32.22
N LEU A 102 3.68 -9.43 -31.55
CA LEU A 102 4.73 -8.74 -30.82
C LEU A 102 5.94 -8.31 -31.67
N GLU A 103 5.75 -8.27 -32.99
CA GLU A 103 6.72 -7.72 -33.92
C GLU A 103 6.72 -6.20 -33.88
N SER A 104 7.90 -5.61 -34.06
CA SER A 104 8.07 -4.19 -34.30
C SER A 104 7.34 -3.78 -35.58
N ARG A 105 6.62 -2.66 -35.52
CA ARG A 105 6.04 -2.00 -36.69
C ARG A 105 7.08 -1.21 -37.49
N LEU A 106 8.27 -1.00 -36.93
CA LEU A 106 9.33 -0.18 -37.52
C LEU A 106 10.43 -1.03 -38.15
N THR A 107 10.56 -2.30 -37.75
CA THR A 107 11.61 -3.20 -38.24
C THR A 107 11.08 -4.62 -38.33
N GLN A 108 10.96 -5.13 -39.55
CA GLN A 108 10.53 -6.51 -39.80
C GLN A 108 11.53 -7.50 -39.18
N GLY A 109 10.99 -8.57 -38.58
CA GLY A 109 11.78 -9.63 -37.94
C GLY A 109 12.31 -9.27 -36.54
N LEU A 110 12.02 -8.08 -36.02
CA LEU A 110 12.35 -7.69 -34.64
C LEU A 110 11.12 -7.87 -33.73
N TYR A 111 11.27 -8.61 -32.64
CA TYR A 111 10.18 -8.90 -31.69
C TYR A 111 10.55 -8.47 -30.28
N PHE A 112 9.53 -8.10 -29.50
CA PHE A 112 9.69 -7.66 -28.11
C PHE A 112 8.80 -8.49 -27.18
N CYS A 113 9.29 -8.85 -26.00
CA CYS A 113 8.53 -9.57 -24.98
C CYS A 113 9.04 -9.25 -23.58
N GLY A 114 8.28 -9.64 -22.57
CA GLY A 114 8.66 -9.43 -21.17
C GLY A 114 8.57 -7.98 -20.75
N GLU A 115 9.31 -7.67 -19.69
CA GLU A 115 9.38 -6.35 -19.03
C GLU A 115 10.07 -5.28 -19.89
N LEU A 116 10.61 -5.66 -21.07
CA LEU A 116 11.13 -4.70 -22.03
C LEU A 116 10.01 -3.88 -22.69
N LEU A 117 8.81 -4.47 -22.80
CA LEU A 117 7.62 -3.77 -23.25
C LEU A 117 7.15 -2.80 -22.16
N ASP A 118 6.51 -1.70 -22.55
CA ASP A 118 5.84 -0.81 -21.59
C ASP A 118 4.55 -1.46 -21.03
N ILE A 119 4.75 -2.52 -20.25
CA ILE A 119 3.74 -3.34 -19.58
C ILE A 119 4.25 -3.62 -18.17
N HIS A 120 3.52 -3.16 -17.17
CA HIS A 120 3.78 -3.48 -15.78
C HIS A 120 2.44 -3.67 -15.05
N GLY A 121 2.39 -4.69 -14.19
CA GLY A 121 1.25 -4.99 -13.33
C GLY A 121 1.58 -4.82 -11.85
N TYR A 122 0.55 -4.85 -11.01
CA TYR A 122 0.72 -4.92 -9.56
C TYR A 122 1.44 -6.21 -9.14
N THR A 123 1.89 -6.28 -7.88
CA THR A 123 2.37 -7.52 -7.27
C THR A 123 1.27 -8.58 -7.27
N GLY A 124 1.65 -9.87 -7.32
CA GLY A 124 0.68 -10.99 -7.36
C GLY A 124 0.79 -11.88 -8.61
N GLY A 125 1.91 -11.84 -9.32
CA GLY A 125 2.19 -12.74 -10.45
C GLY A 125 1.89 -12.15 -11.84
N TYR A 126 1.28 -10.96 -11.93
CA TYR A 126 0.90 -10.34 -13.20
C TYR A 126 2.08 -10.09 -14.15
N ASN A 127 3.21 -9.60 -13.64
CA ASN A 127 4.40 -9.35 -14.46
C ASN A 127 5.00 -10.64 -15.03
N ILE A 128 5.02 -11.72 -14.24
CA ILE A 128 5.49 -13.04 -14.68
C ILE A 128 4.53 -13.60 -15.74
N THR A 129 3.22 -13.49 -15.53
CA THR A 129 2.21 -13.88 -16.53
C THR A 129 2.39 -13.11 -17.83
N ALA A 130 2.57 -11.78 -17.76
CA ALA A 130 2.84 -10.95 -18.94
C ALA A 130 4.11 -11.40 -19.66
N ALA A 131 5.19 -11.68 -18.93
CA ALA A 131 6.43 -12.16 -19.51
C ALA A 131 6.29 -13.50 -20.23
N PHE A 132 5.60 -14.49 -19.63
CA PHE A 132 5.41 -15.78 -20.27
C PHE A 132 4.48 -15.72 -21.48
N VAL A 133 3.37 -15.00 -21.38
CA VAL A 133 2.41 -14.86 -22.49
C VAL A 133 3.06 -14.14 -23.67
N THR A 134 3.75 -13.03 -23.41
CA THR A 134 4.42 -12.27 -24.48
C THR A 134 5.59 -13.05 -25.06
N GLY A 135 6.40 -13.73 -24.24
CA GLY A 135 7.49 -14.58 -24.71
C GLY A 135 7.00 -15.70 -25.63
N TYR A 136 5.89 -16.36 -25.26
CA TYR A 136 5.28 -17.40 -26.08
C TYR A 136 4.79 -16.87 -27.43
N VAL A 137 4.06 -15.75 -27.45
CA VAL A 137 3.53 -15.14 -28.68
C VAL A 137 4.66 -14.69 -29.60
N ALA A 138 5.65 -13.95 -29.07
CA ALA A 138 6.79 -13.48 -29.83
C ALA A 138 7.60 -14.66 -30.42
N GLY A 139 7.88 -15.68 -29.61
CA GLY A 139 8.63 -16.87 -30.04
C GLY A 139 7.92 -17.66 -31.14
N MET A 140 6.60 -17.88 -31.01
CA MET A 140 5.82 -18.53 -32.08
C MET A 140 5.90 -17.76 -33.39
N HIS A 141 5.66 -16.44 -33.37
CA HIS A 141 5.65 -15.64 -34.58
C HIS A 141 7.04 -15.48 -35.21
N ALA A 142 8.09 -15.36 -34.40
CA ALA A 142 9.47 -15.32 -34.89
C ALA A 142 9.89 -16.62 -35.59
N SER A 143 9.42 -17.78 -35.10
CA SER A 143 9.73 -19.09 -35.70
C SER A 143 9.04 -19.35 -37.04
N LEU A 144 7.91 -18.69 -37.30
CA LEU A 144 7.09 -18.90 -38.48
C LEU A 144 7.56 -18.09 -39.70
N GLY A 145 8.55 -17.20 -39.54
CA GLY A 145 9.34 -16.53 -40.58
C GLY A 145 8.61 -16.13 -41.87
N TYR A 146 8.22 -14.85 -41.98
CA TYR A 146 8.01 -14.19 -43.28
C TYR A 146 9.10 -13.16 -43.55
#